data_AF-A0A1W1CLS4-F1
#
_entry.id   AF-A0A1W1CLS4-F1
#
_cell.length_a   1.000
_cell.length_b   1.000
_cell.length_c   1.000
_cell.angle_alpha   90.00
_cell.angle_beta   90.00
_cell.angle_gamma   90.00
#
_symmetry.space_group_name_H-M   'P 1'
#
loop_
_entity.id
_entity.type
_entity.pdbx_description
1 polymer ?
#
loop_
_entity_poly.entity_id
_entity_poly.type
_entity_poly.pdbx_seq_one_letter_code
_entity_poly.pdbx_strand_id
1 'polypeptide(L)' 'MKNITYKEIGEDLGKTEGTIKNWKKNHPVLLDYVKTGAFCKKNNITIEMIKNCIKLQELVTKQEEEE' A
#
# COMPACT_ATOMS: atom_id res chain seq x y z
N MET A 1 -3.03 -9.26 9.59
CA MET A 1 -3.13 -7.97 8.88
C MET A 1 -4.54 -7.87 8.31
N LYS A 2 -5.14 -6.68 8.29
CA LYS A 2 -6.47 -6.49 7.70
C LYS A 2 -6.33 -6.38 6.18
N ASN A 3 -7.04 -7.25 5.46
CA ASN A 3 -7.14 -7.16 4.00
C ASN A 3 -8.09 -6.02 3.62
N ILE A 4 -7.82 -5.39 2.48
CA ILE A 4 -8.67 -4.34 1.90
C ILE A 4 -9.42 -4.90 0.69
N THR A 5 -10.73 -4.70 0.64
CA THR A 5 -11.57 -5.10 -0.50
C THR A 5 -11.78 -3.94 -1.47
N TYR A 6 -12.14 -4.23 -2.73
CA TYR A 6 -12.52 -3.18 -3.68
C TYR A 6 -13.78 -2.42 -3.28
N LYS A 7 -14.67 -3.05 -2.50
CA LYS A 7 -15.85 -2.41 -1.96
C LYS A 7 -15.47 -1.32 -0.97
N GLU A 8 -14.61 -1.63 0.00
CA GLU A 8 -14.12 -0.66 0.99
C GLU A 8 -13.35 0.49 0.32
N ILE A 9 -12.49 0.20 -0.66
CA ILE A 9 -11.81 1.24 -1.44
C ILE A 9 -12.83 2.14 -2.16
N GLY A 10 -13.89 1.55 -2.70
CA GLY A 10 -14.97 2.30 -3.33
C GLY A 10 -15.67 3.24 -2.35
N GLU A 11 -16.03 2.74 -1.17
CA GLU A 11 -16.66 3.52 -0.09
C GLU A 11 -15.77 4.70 0.35
N ASP A 12 -14.48 4.46 0.59
CA ASP A 12 -13.52 5.49 1.01
C ASP A 12 -13.33 6.60 -0.03
N LEU A 13 -13.44 6.27 -1.32
CA LEU A 13 -13.19 7.20 -2.43
C LEU A 13 -14.46 7.79 -3.04
N GLY A 14 -15.66 7.42 -2.54
CA GLY A 14 -16.94 7.80 -3.14
C GLY A 14 -17.11 7.25 -4.57
N LYS A 15 -16.63 6.02 -4.82
CA LYS A 15 -16.69 5.32 -6.11
C LYS A 15 -17.41 3.99 -5.97
N THR A 16 -17.97 3.49 -7.07
CA THR A 16 -18.53 2.13 -7.09
C THR A 16 -17.42 1.08 -7.11
N GLU A 17 -17.66 -0.09 -6.52
CA GLU A 17 -16.74 -1.23 -6.60
C GLU A 17 -16.40 -1.58 -8.06
N GLY A 18 -17.37 -1.46 -8.98
CA GLY A 18 -17.17 -1.67 -10.41
C GLY A 18 -16.16 -0.69 -11.03
N THR A 19 -16.15 0.57 -10.59
CA THR A 19 -15.15 1.56 -11.02
C THR A 19 -13.75 1.16 -10.59
N ILE A 20 -13.60 0.72 -9.33
CA ILE A 20 -12.31 0.26 -8.80
C ILE A 20 -11.82 -0.99 -9.55
N LYS A 21 -12.73 -1.95 -9.82
CA LYS A 21 -12.41 -3.14 -10.64
C LYS A 21 -11.94 -2.76 -12.05
N ASN A 22 -12.56 -1.76 -12.67
CA ASN A 22 -12.22 -1.31 -14.02
C ASN A 22 -10.81 -0.70 -14.12
N TRP A 23 -10.27 -0.14 -13.03
CA TRP A 23 -8.90 0.37 -13.00
C TRP A 23 -7.86 -0.72 -13.22
N LYS A 24 -8.15 -1.98 -12.87
CA LYS A 24 -7.22 -3.09 -13.14
C LYS A 24 -6.83 -3.19 -14.63
N LYS A 25 -7.77 -2.87 -15.52
CA LYS A 25 -7.56 -2.91 -16.98
C LYS A 25 -7.05 -1.59 -17.53
N ASN A 26 -7.67 -0.47 -17.13
CA ASN A 26 -7.43 0.82 -17.79
C ASN A 26 -6.35 1.66 -17.09
N HIS A 27 -6.12 1.44 -15.79
CA HIS A 27 -5.20 2.22 -14.95
C HIS A 27 -4.52 1.34 -13.89
N PRO A 28 -3.77 0.29 -14.27
CA PRO A 28 -3.22 -0.70 -13.32
C PRO A 28 -2.31 -0.07 -12.26
N VAL A 29 -1.46 0.90 -12.66
CA VAL A 29 -0.56 1.62 -11.73
C VAL A 29 -1.33 2.42 -10.67
N LEU A 30 -2.42 3.08 -11.08
CA LEU A 30 -3.30 3.79 -10.14
C LEU A 30 -3.90 2.83 -9.12
N LEU A 31 -4.38 1.67 -9.59
CA LEU A 31 -4.96 0.66 -8.71
C LEU A 31 -3.94 0.17 -7.67
N ASP A 32 -2.68 0.00 -8.05
CA ASP A 32 -1.63 -0.44 -7.14
C ASP A 32 -1.29 0.62 -6.08
N TYR A 33 -1.21 1.90 -6.47
CA TYR A 33 -1.05 2.98 -5.50
C TYR A 33 -2.22 3.06 -4.52
N VAL A 34 -3.45 2.95 -5.03
CA VAL A 34 -4.66 3.00 -4.19
C VAL A 34 -4.71 1.81 -3.24
N LYS A 35 -4.41 0.59 -3.70
CA LYS A 35 -4.36 -0.61 -2.84
C LYS A 35 -3.32 -0.45 -1.74
N THR A 36 -2.13 0.02 -2.07
CA THR A 36 -1.05 0.24 -1.10
C THR A 36 -1.47 1.27 -0.05
N GLY A 37 -1.99 2.43 -0.49
CA GLY A 37 -2.47 3.47 0.41
C GLY A 37 -3.62 3.00 1.30
N ALA A 38 -4.60 2.28 0.74
CA ALA A 38 -5.74 1.76 1.48
C ALA A 38 -5.33 0.68 2.49
N PHE A 39 -4.40 -0.22 2.12
CA PHE A 39 -3.81 -1.19 3.03
C PHE A 39 -3.11 -0.49 4.21
N CYS A 40 -2.27 0.51 3.93
CA CYS A 40 -1.60 1.29 4.97
C CYS A 40 -2.62 1.96 5.90
N LYS A 41 -3.63 2.63 5.35
CA LYS A 41 -4.68 3.31 6.13
C LYS A 41 -5.45 2.32 7.02
N LYS A 42 -5.86 1.16 6.49
CA LYS A 42 -6.63 0.14 7.22
C LYS A 42 -5.85 -0.47 8.38
N ASN A 43 -4.52 -0.53 8.25
CA ASN A 43 -3.61 -1.11 9.24
C ASN A 43 -2.90 -0.03 10.10
N ASN A 44 -3.33 1.24 10.02
CA ASN A 44 -2.71 2.37 10.74
C ASN A 44 -1.19 2.50 10.50
N ILE A 45 -0.73 2.13 9.30
CA ILE A 45 0.66 2.25 8.90
C ILE A 45 0.87 3.67 8.38
N THR A 46 1.76 4.40 9.02
CA THR A 46 2.14 5.76 8.60
C THR A 46 3.34 5.71 7.65
N ILE A 47 3.51 6.78 6.87
CA ILE A 47 4.71 6.95 6.03
C ILE A 47 5.99 6.90 6.88
N GLU A 48 5.94 7.43 8.10
CA GLU A 48 7.09 7.42 9.01
C GLU A 48 7.48 6.01 9.44
N MET A 49 6.50 5.14 9.73
CA MET A 49 6.77 3.72 10.01
C MET A 49 7.44 3.04 8.82
N ILE A 50 6.98 3.31 7.59
CA ILE A 50 7.55 2.74 6.37
C ILE A 50 8.99 3.22 6.18
N LYS A 51 9.27 4.51 6.34
CA LYS A 51 10.63 5.08 6.25
C LYS A 51 11.57 4.45 7.28
N ASN A 52 11.11 4.26 8.51
CA ASN A 52 11.89 3.62 9.55
C ASN A 52 12.22 2.15 9.20
N CYS A 53 11.28 1.40 8.62
CA CYS A 53 11.54 0.04 8.14
C CYS A 53 12.58 0.02 7.01
N ILE A 54 12.50 0.94 6.06
CA ILE A 54 13.49 1.04 4.96
C ILE A 54 14.88 1.34 5.52
N LYS A 55 14.98 2.31 6.45
CA LYS A 55 16.25 2.65 7.10
C LYS A 55 16.85 1.46 7.85
N LEU A 56 16.02 0.70 8.57
CA LEU A 56 16.47 -0.51 9.28
C LEU A 56 16.99 -1.57 8.30
N GLN A 57 16.29 -1.79 7.19
CA GLN A 57 16.72 -2.73 6.15
C GLN A 57 18.10 -2.34 5.59
N GLU A 58 18.31 -1.06 5.28
CA GLU A 58 19.60 -0.56 4.79
C GLU A 58 20.75 -0.76 5.78
N LEU A 59 20.48 -0.63 7.09
CA LEU A 59 21.48 -0.84 8.13
C LEU A 59 21.84 -2.31 8.28
N VAL A 60 20.87 -3.21 8.21
CA VAL A 60 21.10 -4.66 8.29
C VAL A 60 21.92 -5.14 7.08
N THR A 61 21.56 -4.72 5.87
CA THR A 61 22.30 -5.12 4.66
C THR A 61 23.75 -4.61 4.66
N LYS A 62 24.02 -3.40 5.19
CA LYS A 62 25.39 -2.88 5.29
C LYS A 62 26.25 -3.62 6.31
N GLN A 63 25.66 -4.13 7.39
CA GLN A 63 26.40 -4.92 8.38
C GLN A 63 26.85 -6.27 7.81
N GLU A 64 26.04 -6.89 6.94
CA GLU A 64 26.38 -8.16 6.27
C GLU A 64 27.44 -8.01 5.16
N GLU A 65 27.67 -6.80 4.64
CA GLU A 65 28.71 -6.51 3.63
C GLU A 65 30.07 -6.19 4.27
N GLU A 66 30.10 -5.85 5.56
CA GLU A 66 31.30 -5.49 6.33
C GLU A 66 31.86 -6.65 7.20
N GLU A 67 31.12 -7.75 7.33
CA GLU A 67 31.54 -9.03 7.96
C GLU A 67 32.05 -10.07 6.94
#